data_AF-A0A971ZI95-F1
#
_entry.id   AF-A0A971ZI95-F1
#
_cell.length_a   1.000
_cell.length_b   1.000
_cell.length_c   1.000
_cell.angle_alpha   90.00
_cell.angle_beta   90.00
_cell.angle_gamma   90.00
#
_symmetry.space_group_name_H-M   'P 1'
#
loop_
_entity.id
_entity.type
_entity.pdbx_description
1 polymer ?
#
loop_
_entity_poly.entity_id
_entity_poly.type
_entity_poly.pdbx_seq_one_letter_code
_entity_poly.pdbx_strand_id
1 'polypeptide(L)'
;MSNIVNYIMLFFAIIGGIDRIRGNKNGLGKEFEEGFKGMGSLALTMIGIISLSPFISQIMLPVLKILSQITGADPSIFISSILATDMGGYSTSEIVAESQLMAEYSGLILASMLGATISFTMPVALNLVSKEDFPFFTKGILAGIVTIPIGMIIGGLLMSIRLKTIFINLTPVIMLSIIIVTGLFKFQNTSFRAFKALGRGIVVVSSIGLLISILDFILGIKIIPNLLPFEEGLIIVGKIAVILSGAYPMFHIIKAKLSNRLNRISGKTAFNDISMLGLVSSLANCVPMLAIYDKMDNKGKVINAAFAVSGAFVFGGQLGYVSGISQEIVVPFILAKLTAGISAIGLANILLKIEDNEYKNLERGNGLEGK
;
A
#
# COMPACT_ATOMS: atom_id res chain seq x y z
N MET A 1 -3.22 1.21 -24.30
CA MET A 1 -2.03 1.00 -23.45
C MET A 1 -2.24 -0.08 -22.38
N SER A 2 -3.45 -0.25 -21.84
CA SER A 2 -3.78 -1.24 -20.80
C SER A 2 -3.37 -2.70 -21.11
N ASN A 3 -3.48 -3.13 -22.37
CA ASN A 3 -3.06 -4.48 -22.79
C ASN A 3 -1.54 -4.74 -22.69
N ILE A 4 -0.68 -3.72 -22.71
CA ILE A 4 0.77 -3.90 -22.72
C ILE A 4 1.25 -4.52 -21.41
N VAL A 5 0.72 -4.07 -20.26
CA VAL A 5 1.13 -4.61 -18.97
C VAL A 5 0.75 -6.08 -18.86
N ASN A 6 -0.43 -6.48 -19.34
CA ASN A 6 -0.85 -7.88 -19.35
C ASN A 6 0.02 -8.73 -20.26
N TYR A 7 0.39 -8.23 -21.44
CA TYR A 7 1.32 -8.94 -22.31
C TYR A 7 2.69 -9.13 -21.66
N ILE A 8 3.16 -8.12 -20.91
CA ILE A 8 4.40 -8.22 -20.14
C ILE A 8 4.23 -9.26 -19.01
N MET A 9 3.15 -9.21 -18.22
CA MET A 9 2.88 -10.19 -17.16
C MET A 9 2.80 -11.61 -17.73
N LEU A 10 2.06 -11.80 -18.83
CA LEU A 10 1.92 -13.08 -19.52
C LEU A 10 3.28 -13.59 -20.02
N PHE A 11 4.08 -12.72 -20.63
CA PHE A 11 5.42 -13.07 -21.10
C PHE A 11 6.30 -13.59 -19.96
N PHE A 12 6.34 -12.89 -18.83
CA PHE A 12 7.10 -13.33 -17.66
C PHE A 12 6.50 -14.56 -16.99
N ALA A 13 5.17 -14.73 -17.00
CA ALA A 13 4.51 -15.95 -16.52
C ALA A 13 4.89 -17.16 -17.37
N ILE A 14 4.92 -17.02 -18.70
CA ILE A 14 5.36 -18.07 -19.63
C ILE A 14 6.84 -18.42 -19.36
N ILE A 15 7.72 -17.42 -19.23
CA ILE A 15 9.13 -17.67 -18.93
C ILE A 15 9.30 -18.38 -17.58
N GLY A 16 8.60 -17.92 -16.54
CA GLY A 16 8.61 -18.53 -15.22
C GLY A 16 8.10 -19.98 -15.27
N GLY A 17 6.99 -20.23 -15.96
CA GLY A 17 6.44 -21.56 -16.18
C GLY A 17 7.40 -22.49 -16.93
N ILE A 18 8.08 -22.00 -17.97
CA ILE A 18 9.10 -22.76 -18.70
C ILE A 18 10.29 -23.09 -17.79
N ASP A 19 10.76 -22.13 -16.99
CA ASP A 19 11.86 -22.37 -16.04
C ASP A 19 11.46 -23.40 -14.98
N ARG A 20 10.22 -23.35 -14.48
CA ARG A 20 9.65 -24.37 -13.58
C ARG A 20 9.69 -25.77 -14.21
N ILE A 21 9.22 -25.92 -15.45
CA ILE A 21 9.25 -27.20 -16.18
C ILE A 21 10.68 -27.73 -16.34
N ARG A 22 11.66 -26.83 -16.50
CA ARG A 22 13.08 -27.17 -16.68
C ARG A 22 13.84 -27.41 -15.37
N GLY A 23 13.14 -27.52 -14.24
CA GLY A 23 13.74 -27.75 -12.92
C GLY A 23 14.23 -26.48 -12.21
N ASN A 24 13.66 -25.31 -12.55
CA ASN A 24 13.91 -24.03 -11.90
C ASN A 24 15.39 -23.60 -11.89
N LYS A 25 16.07 -23.70 -13.04
CA LYS A 25 17.50 -23.40 -13.14
C LYS A 25 17.82 -21.92 -12.93
N ASN A 26 16.92 -21.04 -13.36
CA ASN A 26 17.10 -19.59 -13.28
C ASN A 26 16.42 -18.95 -12.06
N GLY A 27 15.77 -19.74 -11.21
CA GLY A 27 15.01 -19.25 -10.05
C GLY A 27 13.64 -18.64 -10.39
N LEU A 28 13.30 -18.47 -11.67
CA LEU A 28 12.06 -17.84 -12.13
C LEU A 28 10.86 -18.78 -11.95
N GLY A 29 11.09 -20.09 -12.04
CA GLY A 29 10.06 -21.09 -11.78
C GLY A 29 9.55 -21.04 -10.34
N LYS A 30 10.44 -20.78 -9.37
CA LYS A 30 10.07 -20.59 -7.97
C LYS A 30 9.18 -19.36 -7.81
N GLU A 31 9.57 -18.22 -8.40
CA GLU A 31 8.80 -16.98 -8.33
C GLU A 31 7.41 -17.13 -8.99
N PHE A 32 7.31 -17.87 -10.10
CA PHE A 32 6.05 -18.24 -10.71
C PHE A 32 5.16 -19.06 -9.74
N GLU A 33 5.73 -20.06 -9.07
CA GLU A 33 5.01 -20.86 -8.08
C GLU A 33 4.55 -20.05 -6.87
N GLU A 34 5.38 -19.12 -6.38
CA GLU A 34 5.03 -18.26 -5.26
C GLU A 34 3.78 -17.42 -5.54
N GLY A 35 3.57 -17.01 -6.81
CA GLY A 35 2.34 -16.34 -7.23
C GLY A 35 1.08 -17.17 -6.96
N PHE A 36 1.14 -18.50 -7.15
CA PHE A 36 0.03 -19.41 -6.87
C PHE A 36 -0.03 -19.86 -5.40
N LYS A 37 1.11 -20.09 -4.75
CA LYS A 37 1.16 -20.46 -3.31
C LYS A 37 0.55 -19.38 -2.42
N GLY A 38 0.65 -18.11 -2.84
CA GLY A 38 0.03 -16.97 -2.17
C GLY A 38 -1.51 -17.04 -2.08
N MET A 39 -2.18 -17.85 -2.92
CA MET A 39 -3.64 -17.93 -2.96
C MET A 39 -4.27 -18.24 -1.60
N GLY A 40 -3.71 -19.17 -0.84
CA GLY A 40 -4.26 -19.54 0.47
C GLY A 40 -4.24 -18.36 1.45
N SER A 41 -3.12 -17.64 1.51
CA SER A 41 -2.99 -16.45 2.36
C SER A 41 -3.94 -15.33 1.92
N LEU A 42 -4.07 -15.10 0.61
CA LEU A 42 -4.97 -14.09 0.06
C LEU A 42 -6.43 -14.43 0.31
N ALA A 43 -6.82 -15.70 0.15
CA ALA A 43 -8.16 -16.18 0.41
C ALA A 43 -8.58 -15.92 1.87
N LEU A 44 -7.69 -16.21 2.83
CA LEU A 44 -7.94 -15.98 4.25
C LEU A 44 -8.17 -14.51 4.60
N THR A 45 -7.51 -13.57 3.90
CA THR A 45 -7.58 -12.14 4.22
C THR A 45 -8.66 -11.40 3.44
N MET A 46 -9.01 -11.86 2.23
CA MET A 46 -9.82 -11.09 1.29
C MET A 46 -11.25 -11.57 1.15
N ILE A 47 -11.48 -12.89 1.07
CA ILE A 47 -12.80 -13.44 0.74
C ILE A 47 -13.86 -12.98 1.74
N GLY A 48 -13.54 -13.02 3.04
CA GLY A 48 -14.47 -12.60 4.08
C GLY A 48 -14.84 -11.12 4.01
N ILE A 49 -13.88 -10.24 3.74
CA ILE A 49 -14.16 -8.80 3.60
C ILE A 49 -14.92 -8.50 2.30
N ILE A 50 -14.58 -9.17 1.20
CA ILE A 50 -15.28 -9.02 -0.07
C ILE A 50 -16.74 -9.45 0.11
N SER A 51 -16.99 -10.63 0.68
CA SER A 51 -18.35 -11.11 0.93
C SER A 51 -19.15 -10.16 1.83
N LEU A 52 -18.51 -9.61 2.88
CA LEU A 52 -19.12 -8.64 3.78
C LEU A 52 -19.21 -7.21 3.23
N SER A 53 -18.64 -6.89 2.07
CA SER A 53 -18.57 -5.49 1.61
C SER A 53 -19.94 -4.82 1.46
N PRO A 54 -21.03 -5.49 1.01
CA PRO A 54 -22.36 -4.88 1.00
C PRO A 54 -22.87 -4.55 2.39
N PHE A 55 -22.66 -5.44 3.35
CA PHE A 55 -23.06 -5.25 4.73
C PHE A 55 -22.28 -4.11 5.40
N ILE A 56 -20.95 -4.09 5.24
CA ILE A 56 -20.08 -3.01 5.74
C ILE A 56 -20.50 -1.67 5.12
N SER A 57 -20.73 -1.65 3.80
CA SER A 57 -21.16 -0.45 3.09
C SER A 57 -22.48 0.07 3.63
N GLN A 58 -23.47 -0.81 3.84
CA GLN A 58 -24.80 -0.41 4.33
C GLN A 58 -24.73 0.26 5.71
N ILE A 59 -23.89 -0.25 6.62
CA ILE A 59 -23.72 0.33 7.96
C ILE A 59 -22.99 1.67 7.89
N MET A 60 -21.98 1.78 7.02
CA MET A 60 -21.15 2.99 6.94
C MET A 60 -21.82 4.11 6.14
N LEU A 61 -22.69 3.78 5.17
CA LEU A 61 -23.25 4.73 4.21
C LEU A 61 -23.88 5.99 4.85
N PRO A 62 -24.65 5.93 5.95
CA PRO A 62 -25.21 7.14 6.57
C PRO A 62 -24.13 8.12 7.03
N VAL A 63 -23.07 7.62 7.66
CA VAL A 63 -21.94 8.43 8.14
C VAL A 63 -21.15 8.97 6.97
N LEU A 64 -20.86 8.13 5.97
CA LEU A 64 -20.13 8.53 4.77
C LEU A 64 -20.87 9.62 3.98
N LYS A 65 -22.21 9.53 3.89
CA LYS A 65 -23.05 10.56 3.26
C LYS A 65 -23.02 11.89 4.00
N ILE A 66 -23.05 11.89 5.34
CA ILE A 66 -22.93 13.12 6.13
C ILE A 66 -21.57 13.79 5.86
N LEU A 67 -20.49 13.01 5.91
CA LEU A 67 -19.14 13.53 5.65
C LEU A 67 -18.98 14.04 4.21
N SER A 68 -19.57 13.34 3.24
CA SER A 68 -19.63 13.75 1.84
C SER A 68 -20.39 15.08 1.66
N GLN A 69 -21.55 15.25 2.31
CA GLN A 69 -22.31 16.50 2.24
C GLN A 69 -21.56 17.71 2.82
N ILE A 70 -20.79 17.51 3.89
CA ILE A 70 -20.01 18.58 4.54
C ILE A 70 -18.83 19.00 3.65
N THR A 71 -18.15 18.03 3.02
CA THR A 71 -16.89 18.28 2.30
C THR A 71 -17.05 18.45 0.79
N GLY A 72 -18.16 17.99 0.23
CA GLY A 72 -18.39 17.83 -1.20
C GLY A 72 -17.61 16.68 -1.84
N ALA A 73 -16.84 15.90 -1.06
CA ALA A 73 -16.07 14.77 -1.56
C ALA A 73 -16.93 13.53 -1.74
N ASP A 74 -16.50 12.65 -2.64
CA ASP A 74 -17.14 11.36 -2.88
C ASP A 74 -17.07 10.49 -1.60
N PRO A 75 -18.18 9.81 -1.21
CA PRO A 75 -18.23 9.00 0.00
C PRO A 75 -17.13 7.92 0.09
N SER A 76 -16.67 7.41 -1.05
CA SER A 76 -15.62 6.38 -1.12
C SER A 76 -14.24 6.86 -0.66
N ILE A 77 -13.98 8.18 -0.67
CA ILE A 77 -12.70 8.74 -0.19
C ILE A 77 -12.48 8.43 1.29
N PHE A 78 -13.53 8.47 2.10
CA PHE A 78 -13.41 8.27 3.54
C PHE A 78 -13.06 6.82 3.88
N ILE A 79 -13.72 5.85 3.23
CA ILE A 79 -13.44 4.43 3.49
C ILE A 79 -12.09 4.02 2.91
N SER A 80 -11.76 4.49 1.71
CA SER A 80 -10.48 4.24 1.05
C SER A 80 -9.30 4.90 1.76
N SER A 81 -9.55 5.95 2.54
CA SER A 81 -8.49 6.53 3.37
C SER A 81 -8.08 5.62 4.52
N ILE A 82 -8.89 4.64 4.91
CA ILE A 82 -8.66 3.79 6.09
C ILE A 82 -8.34 2.35 5.69
N LEU A 83 -9.09 1.78 4.75
CA LEU A 83 -8.95 0.39 4.33
C LEU A 83 -8.00 0.27 3.14
N ALA A 84 -7.10 -0.71 3.18
CA ALA A 84 -6.28 -1.07 2.04
C ALA A 84 -7.16 -1.55 0.88
N THR A 85 -6.68 -1.34 -0.34
CA THR A 85 -7.34 -1.74 -1.59
C THR A 85 -7.86 -3.17 -1.56
N ASP A 86 -7.02 -4.11 -1.14
CA ASP A 86 -7.27 -5.56 -1.04
C ASP A 86 -7.91 -5.99 0.29
N MET A 87 -8.04 -5.08 1.26
CA MET A 87 -8.71 -5.31 2.55
C MET A 87 -10.09 -4.65 2.61
N GLY A 88 -10.80 -4.63 1.48
CA GLY A 88 -12.13 -4.08 1.36
C GLY A 88 -12.20 -2.61 0.95
N GLY A 89 -11.07 -1.93 0.79
CA GLY A 89 -11.04 -0.55 0.32
C GLY A 89 -11.74 -0.40 -1.03
N TYR A 90 -11.43 -1.25 -2.00
CA TYR A 90 -12.09 -1.21 -3.31
C TYR A 90 -13.50 -1.77 -3.30
N SER A 91 -13.72 -2.98 -2.77
CA SER A 91 -15.04 -3.62 -2.79
C SER A 91 -16.11 -2.86 -2.02
N THR A 92 -15.72 -2.06 -1.01
CA THR A 92 -16.64 -1.12 -0.34
C THR A 92 -16.81 0.16 -1.15
N SER A 93 -15.74 0.68 -1.76
CA SER A 93 -15.80 1.87 -2.61
C SER A 93 -16.69 1.69 -3.83
N GLU A 94 -16.70 0.51 -4.43
CA GLU A 94 -17.57 0.15 -5.56
C GLU A 94 -19.06 0.33 -5.23
N ILE A 95 -19.45 0.14 -3.97
CA ILE A 95 -20.83 0.25 -3.51
C ILE A 95 -21.20 1.68 -3.12
N VAL A 96 -20.25 2.43 -2.52
CA VAL A 96 -20.53 3.75 -1.93
C VAL A 96 -20.15 4.94 -2.81
N ALA A 97 -19.31 4.75 -3.83
CA ALA A 97 -18.90 5.82 -4.73
C ALA A 97 -20.05 6.29 -5.62
N GLU A 98 -19.98 7.56 -6.06
CA GLU A 98 -20.97 8.13 -6.98
C GLU A 98 -20.79 7.64 -8.42
N SER A 99 -19.62 7.09 -8.75
CA SER A 99 -19.31 6.53 -10.06
C SER A 99 -18.21 5.47 -9.98
N GLN A 100 -18.16 4.57 -10.97
CA GLN A 100 -17.10 3.57 -11.10
C GLN A 100 -15.71 4.22 -11.15
N LEU A 101 -15.57 5.35 -11.84
CA LEU A 101 -14.32 6.10 -11.93
C LEU A 101 -13.83 6.56 -10.54
N MET A 102 -14.76 7.01 -9.69
CA MET A 102 -14.43 7.40 -8.31
C MET A 102 -14.14 6.19 -7.42
N ALA A 103 -14.86 5.07 -7.58
CA ALA A 103 -14.57 3.83 -6.88
C ALA A 103 -13.15 3.32 -7.19
N GLU A 104 -12.72 3.41 -8.44
CA GLU A 104 -11.36 3.05 -8.85
C GLU A 104 -10.32 4.07 -8.35
N TYR A 105 -10.61 5.36 -8.44
CA TYR A 105 -9.70 6.40 -7.99
C TYR A 105 -9.45 6.34 -6.47
N SER A 106 -10.50 6.17 -5.67
CA SER A 106 -10.37 6.04 -4.22
C SER A 106 -9.91 4.62 -3.84
N GLY A 107 -10.62 3.61 -4.30
CA GLY A 107 -10.44 2.22 -3.87
C GLY A 107 -9.20 1.53 -4.41
N LEU A 108 -8.67 1.95 -5.56
CA LEU A 108 -7.45 1.38 -6.13
C LEU A 108 -6.23 2.29 -5.95
N ILE A 109 -6.37 3.62 -6.04
CA ILE A 109 -5.23 4.54 -5.90
C ILE A 109 -5.07 5.01 -4.45
N LEU A 110 -6.05 5.73 -3.88
CA LEU A 110 -5.95 6.27 -2.51
C LEU A 110 -5.75 5.17 -1.46
N ALA A 111 -6.57 4.12 -1.53
CA ALA A 111 -6.53 2.99 -0.62
C ALA A 111 -5.22 2.21 -0.69
N SER A 112 -4.52 2.22 -1.82
CA SER A 112 -3.22 1.57 -1.95
C SER A 112 -2.08 2.35 -1.28
N MET A 113 -2.30 3.62 -0.95
CA MET A 113 -1.34 4.49 -0.29
C MET A 113 -1.76 4.71 1.16
N LEU A 114 -2.76 5.57 1.40
CA LEU A 114 -3.16 5.95 2.76
C LEU A 114 -3.83 4.78 3.48
N GLY A 115 -4.81 4.13 2.84
CA GLY A 115 -5.51 2.98 3.40
C GLY A 115 -4.56 1.84 3.76
N ALA A 116 -3.67 1.45 2.85
CA ALA A 116 -2.65 0.43 3.06
C ALA A 116 -1.69 0.79 4.19
N THR A 117 -1.33 2.07 4.32
CA THR A 117 -0.47 2.52 5.41
C THR A 117 -1.14 2.34 6.77
N ILE A 118 -2.41 2.75 6.89
CA ILE A 118 -3.17 2.70 8.14
C ILE A 118 -3.55 1.28 8.53
N SER A 119 -4.11 0.51 7.59
CA SER A 119 -4.67 -0.82 7.86
C SER A 119 -3.65 -1.95 7.80
N PHE A 120 -2.49 -1.75 7.18
CA PHE A 120 -1.49 -2.79 7.01
C PHE A 120 -0.09 -2.40 7.49
N THR A 121 0.56 -1.42 6.85
CA THR A 121 1.98 -1.13 7.08
C THR A 121 2.25 -0.76 8.55
N MET A 122 1.43 0.10 9.14
CA MET A 122 1.57 0.53 10.54
C MET A 122 1.35 -0.64 11.54
N PRO A 123 0.25 -1.42 11.46
CA PRO A 123 0.07 -2.61 12.30
C PRO A 123 1.20 -3.63 12.20
N VAL A 124 1.72 -3.87 10.99
CA VAL A 124 2.80 -4.84 10.75
C VAL A 124 4.12 -4.34 11.29
N ALA A 125 4.46 -3.07 11.05
CA ALA A 125 5.70 -2.46 11.54
C ALA A 125 5.83 -2.56 13.07
N LEU A 126 4.72 -2.49 13.81
CA LEU A 126 4.73 -2.64 15.27
C LEU A 126 5.21 -3.99 15.80
N ASN A 127 5.23 -5.03 14.96
CA ASN A 127 5.72 -6.35 15.34
C ASN A 127 7.11 -6.66 14.76
N LEU A 128 7.56 -5.91 13.75
CA LEU A 128 8.81 -6.17 13.01
C LEU A 128 9.91 -5.12 13.28
N VAL A 129 9.52 -3.87 13.55
CA VAL A 129 10.45 -2.77 13.80
C VAL A 129 10.73 -2.69 15.30
N SER A 130 12.01 -2.54 15.65
CA SER A 130 12.45 -2.38 17.03
C SER A 130 11.93 -1.06 17.63
N LYS A 131 11.72 -1.03 18.95
CA LYS A 131 11.22 0.19 19.61
C LYS A 131 12.18 1.38 19.47
N GLU A 132 13.47 1.12 19.41
CA GLU A 132 14.54 2.10 19.25
C GLU A 132 14.49 2.77 17.87
N ASP A 133 13.97 2.06 16.86
CA ASP A 133 13.88 2.54 15.49
C ASP A 133 12.58 3.27 15.16
N PHE A 134 11.60 3.27 16.07
CA PHE A 134 10.32 3.94 15.86
C PHE A 134 10.40 5.45 15.61
N PRO A 135 11.32 6.22 16.22
CA PRO A 135 11.49 7.64 15.86
C PRO A 135 11.81 7.83 14.38
N PHE A 136 12.73 7.02 13.82
CA PHE A 136 13.09 7.08 12.39
C PHE A 136 11.93 6.61 11.50
N PHE A 137 11.28 5.51 11.90
CA PHE A 137 10.11 4.98 11.19
C PHE A 137 8.98 6.01 11.13
N THR A 138 8.65 6.62 12.26
CA THR A 138 7.58 7.63 12.34
C THR A 138 7.90 8.82 11.47
N LYS A 139 9.13 9.36 11.55
CA LYS A 139 9.58 10.47 10.69
C LYS A 139 9.42 10.14 9.21
N GLY A 140 9.78 8.93 8.79
CA GLY A 140 9.60 8.48 7.42
C GLY A 140 8.12 8.40 7.04
N ILE A 141 7.29 7.72 7.84
CA ILE A 141 5.84 7.61 7.59
C ILE A 141 5.18 8.99 7.47
N LEU A 142 5.57 9.96 8.31
CA LEU A 142 5.07 11.34 8.21
C LEU A 142 5.39 11.96 6.85
N ALA A 143 6.64 11.86 6.38
CA ALA A 143 7.03 12.36 5.06
C ALA A 143 6.27 11.65 3.93
N GLY A 144 6.02 10.35 4.06
CA GLY A 144 5.20 9.59 3.12
C GLY A 144 3.76 10.07 3.07
N ILE A 145 3.09 10.21 4.22
CA ILE A 145 1.68 10.63 4.28
C ILE A 145 1.48 12.01 3.66
N VAL A 146 2.39 12.95 3.94
CA VAL A 146 2.34 14.33 3.39
C VAL A 146 2.41 14.37 1.86
N THR A 147 3.00 13.35 1.22
CA THR A 147 3.20 13.32 -0.24
C THR A 147 2.14 12.51 -0.98
N ILE A 148 1.20 11.87 -0.29
CA ILE A 148 0.06 11.16 -0.89
C ILE A 148 -0.76 12.05 -1.85
N PRO A 149 -1.06 13.33 -1.52
CA PRO A 149 -1.78 14.22 -2.44
C PRO A 149 -1.13 14.33 -3.83
N ILE A 150 0.19 14.25 -3.93
CA ILE A 150 0.91 14.28 -5.21
C ILE A 150 0.54 13.07 -6.06
N GLY A 151 0.54 11.87 -5.46
CA GLY A 151 0.15 10.64 -6.15
C GLY A 151 -1.30 10.67 -6.61
N MET A 152 -2.20 11.19 -5.76
CA MET A 152 -3.61 11.38 -6.08
C MET A 152 -3.81 12.34 -7.26
N ILE A 153 -3.11 13.47 -7.32
CA ILE A 153 -3.18 14.40 -8.46
C ILE A 153 -2.75 13.70 -9.75
N ILE A 154 -1.59 13.02 -9.74
CA ILE A 154 -1.09 12.31 -10.93
C ILE A 154 -2.04 11.18 -11.36
N GLY A 155 -2.51 10.37 -10.41
CA GLY A 155 -3.47 9.31 -10.67
C GLY A 155 -4.77 9.84 -11.28
N GLY A 156 -5.34 10.88 -10.68
CA GLY A 156 -6.59 11.48 -11.16
C GLY A 156 -6.46 12.11 -12.55
N LEU A 157 -5.33 12.78 -12.83
CA LEU A 157 -5.04 13.34 -14.15
C LEU A 157 -4.92 12.24 -15.21
N LEU A 158 -4.22 11.15 -14.91
CA LEU A 158 -4.09 10.00 -15.82
C LEU A 158 -5.42 9.27 -16.03
N MET A 159 -6.30 9.30 -15.05
CA MET A 159 -7.68 8.80 -15.14
C MET A 159 -8.65 9.79 -15.79
N SER A 160 -8.16 10.93 -16.31
CA SER A 160 -8.98 11.97 -16.94
C SER A 160 -10.07 12.56 -16.02
N ILE A 161 -9.84 12.56 -14.70
CA ILE A 161 -10.72 13.18 -13.71
C ILE A 161 -10.54 14.70 -13.77
N ARG A 162 -11.65 15.44 -13.75
CA ARG A 162 -11.63 16.91 -13.71
C ARG A 162 -10.84 17.38 -12.50
N LEU A 163 -9.93 18.33 -12.72
CA LEU A 163 -9.03 18.85 -11.67
C LEU A 163 -9.78 19.38 -10.44
N LYS A 164 -10.95 20.01 -10.65
CA LYS A 164 -11.84 20.44 -9.56
C LYS A 164 -12.29 19.26 -8.68
N THR A 165 -12.68 18.15 -9.29
CA THR A 165 -13.08 16.92 -8.58
C THR A 165 -11.90 16.33 -7.80
N ILE A 166 -10.70 16.31 -8.39
CA ILE A 166 -9.47 15.87 -7.69
C ILE A 166 -9.27 16.68 -6.41
N PHE A 167 -9.27 18.01 -6.49
CA PHE A 167 -9.03 18.87 -5.33
C PHE A 167 -10.10 18.77 -4.24
N ILE A 168 -11.39 18.67 -4.62
CA ILE A 168 -12.47 18.46 -3.63
C ILE A 168 -12.25 17.15 -2.87
N ASN A 169 -11.92 16.07 -3.58
CA ASN A 169 -11.65 14.77 -2.98
C ASN A 169 -10.32 14.70 -2.22
N LEU A 170 -9.38 15.61 -2.47
CA LEU A 170 -8.16 15.74 -1.67
C LEU A 170 -8.40 16.40 -0.31
N THR A 171 -9.44 17.21 -0.16
CA THR A 171 -9.71 17.94 1.08
C THR A 171 -9.82 17.00 2.29
N PRO A 172 -10.64 15.93 2.27
CA PRO A 172 -10.69 14.98 3.39
C PRO A 172 -9.37 14.24 3.61
N VAL A 173 -8.66 13.90 2.53
CA VAL A 173 -7.38 13.18 2.59
C VAL A 173 -6.33 14.02 3.29
N ILE A 174 -6.23 15.31 2.97
CA ILE A 174 -5.30 16.25 3.60
C ILE A 174 -5.68 16.45 5.06
N MET A 175 -6.96 16.65 5.37
CA MET A 175 -7.43 16.79 6.76
C MET A 175 -7.08 15.57 7.61
N LEU A 176 -7.36 14.37 7.11
CA LEU A 176 -7.03 13.13 7.80
C LEU A 176 -5.51 12.96 7.94
N SER A 177 -4.74 13.30 6.90
CA SER A 177 -3.28 13.28 6.92
C SER A 177 -2.72 14.18 8.02
N ILE A 178 -3.26 15.40 8.19
CA ILE A 178 -2.86 16.33 9.26
C ILE A 178 -3.18 15.75 10.64
N ILE A 179 -4.35 15.13 10.81
CA ILE A 179 -4.76 14.48 12.08
C ILE A 179 -3.79 13.34 12.43
N ILE A 180 -3.48 12.48 11.45
CA ILE A 180 -2.56 11.35 11.64
C ILE A 180 -1.15 11.86 11.95
N VAL A 181 -0.68 12.85 11.20
CA VAL A 181 0.65 13.44 11.39
C VAL A 181 0.78 14.04 12.78
N THR A 182 -0.23 14.81 13.21
CA THR A 182 -0.27 15.41 14.55
C THR A 182 -0.35 14.34 15.65
N GLY A 183 -1.17 13.31 15.45
CA GLY A 183 -1.30 12.19 16.39
C GLY A 183 -0.02 11.37 16.51
N LEU A 184 0.69 11.13 15.41
CA LEU A 184 1.97 10.42 15.41
C LEU A 184 3.08 11.26 16.05
N PHE A 185 3.10 12.57 15.83
CA PHE A 185 4.10 13.46 16.40
C PHE A 185 3.90 13.70 17.90
N LYS A 186 2.66 13.94 18.36
CA LYS A 186 2.36 14.27 19.76
C LYS A 186 2.03 13.06 20.64
N PHE A 187 1.41 12.03 20.08
CA PHE A 187 0.83 10.90 20.84
C PHE A 187 1.22 9.54 20.26
N GLN A 188 2.50 9.38 19.92
CA GLN A 188 3.04 8.23 19.17
C GLN A 188 2.57 6.87 19.71
N ASN A 189 2.70 6.62 21.02
CA ASN A 189 2.28 5.36 21.65
C ASN A 189 0.77 5.09 21.53
N THR A 190 -0.06 6.12 21.61
CA THR A 190 -1.52 6.00 21.49
C THR A 190 -1.92 5.79 20.03
N SER A 191 -1.34 6.54 19.11
CA SER A 191 -1.55 6.39 17.66
C SER A 191 -1.19 4.97 17.19
N PHE A 192 -0.05 4.44 17.62
CA PHE A 192 0.33 3.07 17.32
C PHE A 192 -0.62 2.02 17.90
N ARG A 193 -1.09 2.20 19.15
CA ARG A 193 -2.12 1.31 19.71
C ARG A 193 -3.42 1.35 18.92
N ALA A 194 -3.83 2.54 18.45
CA ALA A 194 -5.01 2.70 17.60
C ALA A 194 -4.84 1.97 16.26
N PHE A 195 -3.69 2.13 15.58
CA PHE A 195 -3.41 1.39 14.34
C PHE A 195 -3.38 -0.12 14.57
N LYS A 196 -2.75 -0.60 15.65
CA LYS A 196 -2.73 -2.03 15.99
C LYS A 196 -4.14 -2.58 16.24
N ALA A 197 -4.96 -1.84 16.96
CA ALA A 197 -6.35 -2.21 17.23
C ALA A 197 -7.16 -2.26 15.93
N LEU A 198 -6.99 -1.28 15.05
CA LEU A 198 -7.64 -1.22 13.74
C LEU A 198 -7.25 -2.41 12.86
N GLY A 199 -5.94 -2.68 12.71
CA GLY A 199 -5.46 -3.82 11.91
C GLY A 199 -5.97 -5.16 12.45
N ARG A 200 -5.98 -5.34 13.78
CA ARG A 200 -6.59 -6.52 14.41
C ARG A 200 -8.09 -6.60 14.14
N GLY A 201 -8.80 -5.48 14.21
CA GLY A 201 -10.23 -5.40 13.90
C GLY A 201 -10.54 -5.86 12.47
N ILE A 202 -9.76 -5.40 11.48
CA ILE A 202 -9.90 -5.81 10.08
C ILE A 202 -9.71 -7.32 9.92
N VAL A 203 -8.69 -7.90 10.56
CA VAL A 203 -8.45 -9.35 10.52
C VAL A 203 -9.61 -10.14 11.15
N VAL A 204 -10.15 -9.67 12.28
CA VAL A 204 -11.31 -10.30 12.93
C VAL A 204 -12.54 -10.23 12.05
N VAL A 205 -12.85 -9.05 11.48
CA VAL A 205 -13.98 -8.87 10.57
C VAL A 205 -13.84 -9.76 9.34
N SER A 206 -12.63 -9.82 8.74
CA SER A 206 -12.35 -10.72 7.61
C SER A 206 -12.57 -12.18 7.97
N SER A 207 -12.07 -12.61 9.14
CA SER A 207 -12.19 -14.01 9.58
C SER A 207 -13.65 -14.40 9.84
N ILE A 208 -14.43 -13.50 10.47
CA ILE A 208 -15.87 -13.70 10.69
C ILE A 208 -16.60 -13.76 9.34
N GLY A 209 -16.32 -12.81 8.45
CA GLY A 209 -16.90 -12.79 7.10
C GLY A 209 -16.62 -14.07 6.34
N LEU A 210 -15.40 -14.58 6.43
CA LEU A 210 -14.99 -15.83 5.80
C LEU A 210 -15.78 -17.02 6.36
N LEU A 211 -15.91 -17.12 7.69
CA LEU A 211 -16.70 -18.19 8.32
C LEU A 211 -18.17 -18.14 7.88
N ILE A 212 -18.78 -16.95 7.85
CA ILE A 212 -20.16 -16.77 7.39
C ILE A 212 -20.28 -17.16 5.92
N SER A 213 -19.32 -16.75 5.08
CA SER A 213 -19.30 -17.11 3.65
C SER A 213 -19.16 -18.61 3.43
N ILE A 214 -18.35 -19.30 4.23
CA ILE A 214 -18.20 -20.76 4.18
C ILE A 214 -19.50 -21.46 4.60
N LEU A 215 -20.19 -20.95 5.62
CA LEU A 215 -21.49 -21.49 6.04
C LEU A 215 -22.55 -21.33 4.94
N ASP A 216 -22.60 -20.17 4.29
CA ASP A 216 -23.50 -19.95 3.16
C ASP A 216 -23.13 -20.86 1.97
N PHE A 217 -21.83 -20.96 1.63
CA PHE A 217 -21.35 -21.79 0.52
C PHE A 217 -21.62 -23.30 0.72
N ILE A 218 -21.39 -23.83 1.92
CA ILE A 218 -21.53 -25.27 2.20
C ILE A 218 -22.98 -25.66 2.52
N LEU A 219 -23.67 -24.85 3.32
CA LEU A 219 -24.98 -25.20 3.88
C LEU A 219 -26.15 -24.42 3.24
N GLY A 220 -25.88 -23.39 2.44
CA GLY A 220 -26.90 -22.49 1.90
C GLY A 220 -27.58 -21.60 2.95
N ILE A 221 -26.98 -21.48 4.14
CA ILE A 221 -27.56 -20.71 5.26
C ILE A 221 -27.14 -19.25 5.16
N LYS A 222 -28.10 -18.40 4.74
CA LYS A 222 -27.91 -16.95 4.65
C LYS A 222 -28.10 -16.26 6.01
N ILE A 223 -27.01 -16.11 6.76
CA ILE A 223 -27.00 -15.44 8.07
C ILE A 223 -27.18 -13.92 7.94
N ILE A 224 -26.54 -13.31 6.95
CA ILE A 224 -26.59 -11.88 6.69
C ILE A 224 -27.21 -11.66 5.30
N PRO A 225 -28.17 -10.74 5.14
CA PRO A 225 -28.75 -10.43 3.85
C PRO A 225 -27.73 -9.76 2.93
N ASN A 226 -27.79 -10.07 1.63
CA ASN A 226 -26.97 -9.46 0.57
C ASN A 226 -25.45 -9.67 0.70
N LEU A 227 -24.99 -10.81 1.23
CA LEU A 227 -23.58 -11.19 1.09
C LEU A 227 -23.22 -11.46 -0.37
N LEU A 228 -22.03 -11.04 -0.78
CA LEU A 228 -21.48 -11.52 -2.04
C LEU A 228 -21.10 -13.01 -1.91
N PRO A 229 -21.36 -13.83 -2.94
CA PRO A 229 -21.01 -15.24 -2.94
C PRO A 229 -19.52 -15.48 -2.66
N PHE A 230 -19.21 -16.58 -1.97
CA PHE A 230 -17.83 -17.00 -1.67
C PHE A 230 -16.97 -17.11 -2.93
N GLU A 231 -17.59 -17.55 -4.02
CA GLU A 231 -16.98 -17.74 -5.34
C GLU A 231 -16.47 -16.45 -5.94
N GLU A 232 -17.12 -15.30 -5.69
CA GLU A 232 -16.64 -14.01 -6.20
C GLU A 232 -15.28 -13.67 -5.60
N GLY A 233 -15.12 -13.90 -4.29
CA GLY A 233 -13.85 -13.77 -3.59
C GLY A 233 -12.79 -14.72 -4.17
N LEU A 234 -13.15 -15.97 -4.44
CA LEU A 234 -12.24 -16.95 -5.07
C LEU A 234 -11.80 -16.53 -6.48
N ILE A 235 -12.71 -16.01 -7.30
CA ILE A 235 -12.41 -15.53 -8.66
C ILE A 235 -11.39 -14.40 -8.58
N ILE A 236 -11.59 -13.44 -7.67
CA ILE A 236 -10.65 -12.34 -7.46
C ILE A 236 -9.28 -12.87 -7.03
N VAL A 237 -9.22 -13.76 -6.03
CA VAL A 237 -7.96 -14.38 -5.57
C VAL A 237 -7.26 -15.16 -6.69
N GLY A 238 -8.01 -15.91 -7.50
CA GLY A 238 -7.49 -16.64 -8.64
C GLY A 238 -6.90 -15.73 -9.71
N LYS A 239 -7.60 -14.63 -10.06
CA LYS A 239 -7.09 -13.62 -11.00
C LYS A 239 -5.78 -13.00 -10.50
N ILE A 240 -5.71 -12.65 -9.21
CA ILE A 240 -4.49 -12.12 -8.59
C ILE A 240 -3.34 -13.12 -8.75
N ALA A 241 -3.55 -14.39 -8.42
CA ALA A 241 -2.52 -15.42 -8.52
C ALA A 241 -1.97 -15.59 -9.94
N VAL A 242 -2.86 -15.57 -10.93
CA VAL A 242 -2.46 -15.60 -12.36
C VAL A 242 -1.58 -14.40 -12.70
N ILE A 243 -1.95 -13.19 -12.28
CA ILE A 243 -1.12 -12.01 -12.54
C ILE A 243 0.21 -12.08 -11.77
N LEU A 244 0.19 -12.46 -10.48
CA LEU A 244 1.38 -12.55 -9.64
C LEU A 244 2.37 -13.59 -10.17
N SER A 245 1.88 -14.66 -10.81
CA SER A 245 2.73 -15.65 -11.48
C SER A 245 3.61 -15.04 -12.58
N GLY A 246 3.22 -13.91 -13.16
CA GLY A 246 4.03 -13.12 -14.08
C GLY A 246 4.78 -11.96 -13.42
N ALA A 247 4.12 -11.28 -12.47
CA ALA A 247 4.69 -10.13 -11.78
C ALA A 247 5.92 -10.49 -10.95
N TYR A 248 5.91 -11.63 -10.25
CA TYR A 248 7.04 -12.05 -9.41
C TYR A 248 8.29 -12.42 -10.22
N PRO A 249 8.23 -13.24 -11.29
CA PRO A 249 9.39 -13.44 -12.17
C PRO A 249 9.92 -12.14 -12.80
N MET A 250 9.02 -11.27 -13.26
CA MET A 250 9.41 -9.95 -13.78
C MET A 250 10.18 -9.17 -12.72
N PHE A 251 9.61 -9.07 -11.51
CA PHE A 251 10.18 -8.34 -10.41
C PHE A 251 11.50 -8.95 -9.94
N HIS A 252 11.65 -10.27 -9.97
CA HIS A 252 12.91 -10.96 -9.68
C HIS A 252 14.03 -10.53 -10.64
N ILE A 253 13.74 -10.46 -11.94
CA ILE A 253 14.70 -10.00 -12.97
C ILE A 253 15.00 -8.51 -12.80
N ILE A 254 13.97 -7.68 -12.57
CA ILE A 254 14.14 -6.25 -12.32
C ILE A 254 15.01 -6.06 -11.08
N LYS A 255 14.72 -6.74 -9.98
CA LYS A 255 15.48 -6.69 -8.74
C LYS A 255 16.93 -7.07 -8.97
N ALA A 256 17.23 -8.16 -9.68
CA ALA A 256 18.60 -8.57 -9.97
C ALA A 256 19.37 -7.55 -10.82
N LYS A 257 18.73 -6.96 -11.84
CA LYS A 257 19.35 -5.91 -12.68
C LYS A 257 19.51 -4.60 -11.92
N LEU A 258 18.50 -4.22 -11.15
CA LEU A 258 18.44 -2.96 -10.44
C LEU A 258 19.37 -2.99 -9.23
N SER A 259 19.44 -4.07 -8.44
CA SER A 259 20.41 -4.21 -7.35
C SER A 259 21.85 -4.10 -7.85
N ASN A 260 22.18 -4.74 -8.98
CA ASN A 260 23.52 -4.67 -9.55
C ASN A 260 23.90 -3.26 -10.03
N ARG A 261 22.92 -2.49 -10.55
CA ARG A 261 23.15 -1.09 -10.92
C ARG A 261 23.14 -0.15 -9.72
N LEU A 262 22.27 -0.39 -8.76
CA LEU A 262 22.11 0.43 -7.57
C LEU A 262 23.26 0.26 -6.59
N ASN A 263 23.86 -0.92 -6.45
CA ASN A 263 25.07 -1.12 -5.64
C ASN A 263 26.27 -0.33 -6.20
N ARG A 264 26.26 0.04 -7.48
CA ARG A 264 27.25 0.97 -8.06
C ARG A 264 26.91 2.44 -7.77
N ILE A 265 25.65 2.74 -7.49
CA ILE A 265 25.14 4.07 -7.14
C ILE A 265 25.17 4.29 -5.62
N SER A 266 25.05 3.25 -4.79
CA SER A 266 25.17 3.31 -3.32
C SER A 266 26.55 3.78 -2.87
N GLY A 267 27.60 3.47 -3.64
CA GLY A 267 28.92 4.09 -3.47
C GLY A 267 28.95 5.62 -3.67
N LYS A 268 27.89 6.22 -4.26
CA LYS A 268 27.71 7.67 -4.47
C LYS A 268 26.54 8.28 -3.69
N THR A 269 25.56 7.50 -3.23
CA THR A 269 24.44 7.95 -2.39
C THR A 269 24.71 7.63 -0.93
N ALA A 270 24.50 8.59 -0.02
CA ALA A 270 24.91 8.51 1.38
C ALA A 270 24.09 7.56 2.31
N PHE A 271 23.61 6.40 1.86
CA PHE A 271 22.97 5.38 2.71
C PHE A 271 23.40 3.95 2.30
N ASN A 272 23.29 2.98 3.22
CA ASN A 272 23.93 1.67 3.08
C ASN A 272 23.21 0.70 2.10
N ASP A 273 23.88 -0.40 1.71
CA ASP A 273 23.35 -1.38 0.75
C ASP A 273 22.06 -2.07 1.24
N ILE A 274 21.91 -2.24 2.56
CA ILE A 274 20.72 -2.84 3.19
C ILE A 274 19.50 -1.92 3.01
N SER A 275 19.70 -0.61 3.15
CA SER A 275 18.67 0.40 2.92
C SER A 275 18.21 0.42 1.46
N MET A 276 19.12 0.22 0.51
CA MET A 276 18.75 0.08 -0.90
C MET A 276 17.96 -1.22 -1.16
N LEU A 277 18.39 -2.33 -0.56
CA LEU A 277 17.67 -3.60 -0.62
C LEU A 277 16.25 -3.46 -0.05
N GLY A 278 16.09 -2.68 1.02
CA GLY A 278 14.79 -2.32 1.58
C GLY A 278 13.87 -1.62 0.59
N LEU A 279 14.37 -0.61 -0.13
CA LEU A 279 13.58 0.15 -1.10
C LEU A 279 13.12 -0.73 -2.25
N VAL A 280 14.04 -1.52 -2.80
CA VAL A 280 13.71 -2.46 -3.87
C VAL A 280 12.71 -3.48 -3.36
N SER A 281 12.93 -4.08 -2.19
CA SER A 281 12.01 -5.08 -1.63
C SER A 281 10.61 -4.51 -1.39
N SER A 282 10.53 -3.25 -0.93
CA SER A 282 9.26 -2.55 -0.68
C SER A 282 8.37 -2.47 -1.91
N LEU A 283 8.94 -2.30 -3.12
CA LEU A 283 8.18 -2.30 -4.38
C LEU A 283 7.31 -3.54 -4.55
N ALA A 284 7.76 -4.70 -4.06
CA ALA A 284 6.96 -5.92 -4.02
C ALA A 284 6.15 -6.04 -2.73
N ASN A 285 6.78 -5.82 -1.58
CA ASN A 285 6.13 -5.89 -0.26
C ASN A 285 6.97 -5.14 0.77
N CYS A 286 6.36 -4.36 1.66
CA CYS A 286 7.07 -3.68 2.75
C CYS A 286 7.53 -4.65 3.86
N VAL A 287 6.94 -5.85 4.00
CA VAL A 287 7.27 -6.81 5.09
C VAL A 287 8.75 -7.23 5.11
N PRO A 288 9.38 -7.68 4.00
CA PRO A 288 10.81 -8.02 4.00
C PRO A 288 11.71 -6.83 4.36
N MET A 289 11.31 -5.61 3.99
CA MET A 289 12.03 -4.39 4.35
C MET A 289 11.95 -4.14 5.86
N LEU A 290 10.75 -4.26 6.46
CA LEU A 290 10.55 -4.08 7.89
C LEU A 290 11.29 -5.14 8.73
N ALA A 291 11.45 -6.36 8.21
CA ALA A 291 12.15 -7.45 8.90
C ALA A 291 13.68 -7.29 8.97
N ILE A 292 14.26 -6.39 8.16
CA ILE A 292 15.70 -6.07 8.17
C ILE A 292 15.96 -4.62 8.58
N TYR A 293 14.95 -3.95 9.15
CA TYR A 293 14.95 -2.52 9.40
C TYR A 293 16.00 -2.09 10.42
N ASP A 294 16.24 -2.92 11.43
CA ASP A 294 17.26 -2.76 12.47
C ASP A 294 18.68 -2.64 11.91
N LYS A 295 18.93 -3.29 10.76
CA LYS A 295 20.24 -3.33 10.08
C LYS A 295 20.49 -2.12 9.17
N MET A 296 19.52 -1.23 9.01
CA MET A 296 19.65 -0.03 8.18
C MET A 296 20.33 1.10 8.95
N ASP A 297 21.03 1.97 8.22
CA ASP A 297 21.51 3.24 8.75
C ASP A 297 20.34 4.19 9.04
N ASN A 298 20.51 5.14 9.97
CA ASN A 298 19.43 6.04 10.42
C ASN A 298 18.74 6.78 9.26
N LYS A 299 19.54 7.27 8.30
CA LYS A 299 19.02 7.90 7.07
C LYS A 299 18.23 6.90 6.24
N GLY A 300 18.80 5.72 6.02
CA GLY A 300 18.17 4.59 5.36
C GLY A 300 16.82 4.18 5.95
N LYS A 301 16.70 4.12 7.27
CA LYS A 301 15.45 3.86 8.01
C LYS A 301 14.36 4.86 7.60
N VAL A 302 14.64 6.16 7.74
CA VAL A 302 13.67 7.23 7.42
C VAL A 302 13.25 7.19 5.94
N ILE A 303 14.21 7.02 5.03
CA ILE A 303 13.94 6.94 3.58
C ILE A 303 13.07 5.73 3.23
N ASN A 304 13.36 4.56 3.80
CA ASN A 304 12.59 3.34 3.55
C ASN A 304 11.17 3.44 4.10
N ALA A 305 11.00 3.96 5.32
CA ALA A 305 9.68 4.19 5.89
C ALA A 305 8.86 5.20 5.07
N ALA A 306 9.48 6.29 4.59
CA ALA A 306 8.81 7.27 3.72
C ALA A 306 8.36 6.65 2.41
N PHE A 307 9.24 5.90 1.74
CA PHE A 307 8.92 5.23 0.50
C PHE A 307 7.82 4.16 0.68
N ALA A 308 7.80 3.45 1.81
CA ALA A 308 6.84 2.39 2.06
C ALA A 308 5.37 2.85 2.13
N VAL A 309 5.10 4.14 2.39
CA VAL A 309 3.73 4.67 2.43
C VAL A 309 3.04 4.55 1.07
N SER A 310 3.73 4.96 0.01
CA SER A 310 3.13 5.03 -1.33
C SER A 310 3.81 4.12 -2.34
N GLY A 311 5.12 3.91 -2.22
CA GLY A 311 5.91 3.07 -3.11
C GLY A 311 5.85 1.58 -2.80
N ALA A 312 5.28 1.18 -1.66
CA ALA A 312 5.11 -0.24 -1.37
C ALA A 312 4.06 -0.90 -2.29
N PHE A 313 4.29 -2.16 -2.64
CA PHE A 313 3.37 -3.00 -3.44
C PHE A 313 3.08 -2.53 -4.87
N VAL A 314 3.82 -1.54 -5.39
CA VAL A 314 3.71 -1.06 -6.78
C VAL A 314 3.80 -2.21 -7.79
N PHE A 315 4.66 -3.20 -7.52
CA PHE A 315 4.84 -4.41 -8.33
C PHE A 315 4.48 -5.69 -7.56
N GLY A 316 3.71 -5.55 -6.48
CA GLY A 316 3.38 -6.61 -5.55
C GLY A 316 1.94 -7.11 -5.64
N GLY A 317 1.43 -7.59 -4.50
CA GLY A 317 0.05 -8.08 -4.36
C GLY A 317 -1.00 -7.07 -4.84
N GLN A 318 -0.84 -5.79 -4.51
CA GLN A 318 -1.78 -4.74 -4.91
C GLN A 318 -1.82 -4.51 -6.43
N LEU A 319 -0.70 -4.64 -7.14
CA LEU A 319 -0.70 -4.59 -8.60
C LEU A 319 -1.48 -5.77 -9.19
N GLY A 320 -1.27 -6.97 -8.64
CA GLY A 320 -2.03 -8.17 -9.01
C GLY A 320 -3.53 -7.97 -8.79
N TYR A 321 -3.91 -7.32 -7.69
CA TYR A 321 -5.30 -6.96 -7.40
C TYR A 321 -5.86 -5.94 -8.39
N VAL A 322 -5.19 -4.81 -8.58
CA VAL A 322 -5.63 -3.74 -9.48
C VAL A 322 -5.79 -4.25 -10.90
N SER A 323 -4.82 -5.00 -11.42
CA SER A 323 -4.89 -5.58 -12.76
C SER A 323 -5.94 -6.68 -12.92
N GLY A 324 -6.25 -7.42 -11.84
CA GLY A 324 -7.34 -8.40 -11.83
C GLY A 324 -8.74 -7.77 -11.86
N ILE A 325 -8.85 -6.51 -11.43
CA ILE A 325 -10.11 -5.77 -11.32
C ILE A 325 -10.29 -4.80 -12.50
N SER A 326 -9.37 -3.86 -12.65
CA SER A 326 -9.45 -2.80 -13.66
C SER A 326 -8.09 -2.58 -14.30
N GLN A 327 -7.95 -3.13 -15.50
CA GLN A 327 -6.71 -3.08 -16.26
C GLN A 327 -6.37 -1.65 -16.70
N GLU A 328 -7.36 -0.80 -16.90
CA GLU A 328 -7.17 0.59 -17.36
C GLU A 328 -6.43 1.42 -16.31
N ILE A 329 -6.62 1.09 -15.03
CA ILE A 329 -6.07 1.80 -13.88
C ILE A 329 -4.66 1.37 -13.52
N VAL A 330 -4.14 0.29 -14.11
CA VAL A 330 -2.79 -0.22 -13.81
C VAL A 330 -1.70 0.83 -14.03
N VAL A 331 -1.74 1.56 -15.15
CA VAL A 331 -0.75 2.62 -15.43
C VAL A 331 -0.93 3.83 -14.50
N PRO A 332 -2.15 4.39 -14.33
CA PRO A 332 -2.42 5.41 -13.30
C PRO A 332 -1.94 5.00 -11.91
N PHE A 333 -2.20 3.76 -11.48
CA PHE A 333 -1.79 3.21 -10.19
C PHE A 333 -0.28 3.22 -9.99
N ILE A 334 0.48 2.65 -10.95
CA ILE A 334 1.94 2.58 -10.89
C ILE A 334 2.52 4.00 -10.81
N LEU A 335 2.08 4.90 -11.69
CA LEU A 335 2.62 6.25 -11.77
C LEU A 335 2.25 7.11 -10.56
N ALA A 336 1.01 7.00 -10.05
CA ALA A 336 0.58 7.69 -8.84
C ALA A 336 1.45 7.29 -7.64
N LYS A 337 1.58 5.97 -7.40
CA LYS A 337 2.33 5.42 -6.27
C LYS A 337 3.82 5.72 -6.34
N LEU A 338 4.44 5.54 -7.52
CA LEU A 338 5.87 5.85 -7.69
C LEU A 338 6.13 7.34 -7.55
N THR A 339 5.28 8.21 -8.09
CA THR A 339 5.47 9.66 -7.94
C THR A 339 5.38 10.07 -6.47
N ALA A 340 4.34 9.64 -5.76
CA ALA A 340 4.22 9.90 -4.32
C ALA A 340 5.39 9.30 -3.52
N GLY A 341 5.80 8.05 -3.80
CA GLY A 341 6.91 7.40 -3.12
C GLY A 341 8.26 8.11 -3.36
N ILE A 342 8.54 8.55 -4.58
CA ILE A 342 9.76 9.30 -4.91
C ILE A 342 9.72 10.70 -4.26
N SER A 343 8.58 11.37 -4.29
CA SER A 343 8.38 12.63 -3.57
C SER A 343 8.58 12.47 -2.06
N ALA A 344 8.14 11.35 -1.47
CA ALA A 344 8.36 11.02 -0.06
C ALA A 344 9.85 10.90 0.29
N ILE A 345 10.64 10.25 -0.58
CA ILE A 345 12.11 10.18 -0.44
C ILE A 345 12.71 11.59 -0.50
N GLY A 346 12.25 12.42 -1.43
CA GLY A 346 12.69 13.81 -1.55
C GLY A 346 12.43 14.62 -0.27
N LEU A 347 11.20 14.57 0.24
CA LEU A 347 10.80 15.25 1.47
C LEU A 347 11.57 14.72 2.69
N ALA A 348 11.73 13.40 2.82
CA ALA A 348 12.51 12.79 3.89
C ALA A 348 13.96 13.30 3.93
N ASN A 349 14.61 13.41 2.76
CA ASN A 349 15.96 13.96 2.68
C ASN A 349 16.03 15.45 3.07
N ILE A 350 15.01 16.25 2.71
CA ILE A 350 14.93 17.66 3.10
C ILE A 350 14.81 17.77 4.62
N LEU A 351 13.92 17.00 5.23
CA LEU A 351 13.72 17.00 6.68
C LEU A 351 14.99 16.62 7.45
N LEU A 352 15.68 15.56 7.02
CA LEU A 352 16.96 15.15 7.63
C LEU A 352 18.03 16.24 7.52
N LYS A 353 18.11 16.93 6.37
CA LYS A 353 19.09 18.00 6.16
C LYS A 353 18.79 19.23 7.04
N ILE A 354 17.52 19.53 7.30
CA ILE A 354 17.12 20.63 8.19
C ILE A 354 17.58 20.33 9.62
N GLU A 355 17.31 19.13 10.13
CA GLU A 355 17.76 18.69 11.46
C GLU A 355 19.30 18.75 11.58
N ASP A 356 20.03 18.19 10.62
CA ASP A 356 21.50 18.22 10.64
C ASP A 356 22.06 19.65 10.72
N ASN A 357 21.39 20.61 10.09
CA ASN A 357 21.76 22.02 10.14
C ASN A 357 21.39 22.67 11.48
N GLU A 358 20.23 22.35 12.05
CA GLU A 358 19.83 22.83 13.37
C GLU A 358 20.81 22.35 14.46
N TYR A 359 21.20 21.07 14.44
CA TYR A 359 22.21 20.53 15.36
C TYR A 359 23.55 21.27 15.22
N LYS A 360 24.04 21.47 13.99
CA LYS A 360 25.30 22.21 13.76
C LYS A 360 25.21 23.67 14.21
N ASN A 361 24.05 24.31 14.08
CA ASN A 361 23.84 25.68 14.53
C ASN A 361 23.79 25.78 16.05
N LEU A 362 23.18 24.81 16.74
CA LEU A 362 23.18 24.71 18.19
C LEU A 362 24.59 24.48 18.76
N GLU A 363 25.38 23.60 18.14
CA GLU A 363 26.79 23.38 18.52
C GLU A 363 27.65 24.65 18.33
N ARG A 364 27.41 25.40 17.25
CA ARG A 364 28.09 26.68 16.99
C ARG A 364 27.65 27.80 17.94
N GLY A 365 26.38 27.84 18.34
CA GLY A 365 25.85 28.79 19.30
C GLY A 365 26.39 28.57 20.72
N ASN A 366 26.41 27.32 21.18
CA ASN A 366 26.93 26.97 22.50
C ASN A 366 28.47 27.07 22.58
N GLY A 367 29.18 26.99 21.45
CA GLY A 367 30.62 27.22 21.36
C GLY A 367 31.06 28.69 21.48
N LEU A 368 30.12 29.65 21.43
CA LEU A 368 30.38 31.08 21.57
C LEU A 368 30.12 31.62 22.99
N GLU A 369 29.36 30.91 23.82
CA GLU A 369 29.12 31.28 25.23
C GLU A 369 30.20 30.74 26.20
N GLY A 370 31.17 29.98 25.69
CA GLY A 370 32.25 29.36 26.47
C GLY A 370 33.63 30.02 26.33
N LYS A 371 33.72 31.30 25.93
CA LYS A 371 34.99 32.04 25.85
C LYS A 371 34.97 33.34 26.64
#